data_AF-A0A3E1E028-F1
#
_entry.id   AF-A0A3E1E028-F1
#
_cell.length_a   1.000
_cell.length_b   1.000
_cell.length_c   1.000
_cell.angle_alpha   90.00
_cell.angle_beta   90.00
_cell.angle_gamma   90.00
#
_symmetry.space_group_name_H-M   'P 1'
#
loop_
_entity.id
_entity.type
_entity.pdbx_description
1 polymer ?
#
loop_
_entity_poly.entity_id
_entity_poly.type
_entity_poly.pdbx_seq_one_letter_code
_entity_poly.pdbx_strand_id
1 'polypeptide(L)'
;MQDIIPTVQEFFRSISWSGVGSWSWGATGQVVSWLLIITGFLGTFLPVLPGPVLIVAGAVTHRFWLGADQSVGWWTIGWLVVLLVVSMVADAVASAMGAKWFGATKWGVWGAIIGGMCGLFFGVLGLLVGPLIGAFAGELLMARQQVAGSLKSTWGTFLGIVVGLLVRGGLALAMIILFVCDLAWK
;
A
#
# COMPACT_ATOMS: atom_id res chain seq x y z
N MET A 1 -1.81 -43.97 -44.25
CA MET A 1 -1.62 -43.39 -42.90
C MET A 1 -0.30 -42.60 -42.78
N GLN A 2 0.25 -42.06 -43.88
CA GLN A 2 1.55 -41.33 -43.90
C GLN A 2 1.42 -39.84 -44.28
N ASP A 3 0.23 -39.37 -44.70
CA ASP A 3 0.02 -37.99 -45.20
C ASP A 3 -0.46 -36.97 -44.16
N ILE A 4 -0.70 -37.36 -42.90
CA ILE A 4 -1.25 -36.46 -41.86
C ILE A 4 -0.14 -35.63 -41.18
N ILE A 5 1.09 -36.16 -41.15
CA ILE A 5 2.24 -35.53 -40.49
C ILE A 5 2.63 -34.17 -41.11
N PRO A 6 2.71 -34.00 -42.45
CA PRO A 6 3.08 -32.71 -43.04
C PRO A 6 2.02 -31.61 -42.82
N THR A 7 0.73 -31.95 -42.84
CA THR A 7 -0.37 -30.99 -42.65
C THR A 7 -0.38 -30.38 -41.25
N VAL A 8 -0.05 -31.18 -40.24
CA VAL A 8 0.06 -30.70 -38.85
C VAL A 8 1.24 -29.72 -38.72
N GLN A 9 2.37 -30.00 -39.38
CA GLN A 9 3.53 -29.12 -39.34
C GLN A 9 3.30 -27.78 -40.06
N GLU A 10 2.58 -27.77 -41.17
CA GLU A 10 2.15 -26.54 -41.84
C GLU A 10 1.15 -25.74 -41.02
N PHE A 11 0.19 -26.42 -40.38
CA PHE A 11 -0.75 -25.77 -39.46
C PHE A 11 -0.03 -25.07 -38.31
N PHE A 12 0.94 -25.72 -37.66
CA PHE A 12 1.74 -25.10 -36.60
C PHE A 12 2.61 -23.93 -37.07
N ARG A 13 3.08 -23.94 -38.33
CA ARG A 13 3.81 -22.80 -38.94
C ARG A 13 2.89 -21.64 -39.34
N SER A 14 1.64 -21.93 -39.67
CA SER A 14 0.62 -20.91 -40.01
C SER A 14 0.15 -20.11 -38.79
N ILE A 15 0.31 -20.66 -37.59
CA ILE A 15 0.14 -19.93 -36.34
C ILE A 15 1.33 -18.98 -36.23
N SER A 16 1.12 -17.73 -36.63
CA SER A 16 2.13 -16.69 -36.49
C SER A 16 2.36 -16.39 -35.00
N TRP A 17 3.31 -17.10 -34.41
CA TRP A 17 3.78 -16.87 -33.04
C TRP A 17 4.44 -15.50 -32.84
N SER A 18 4.52 -14.66 -33.90
CA SER A 18 5.09 -13.32 -33.90
C SER A 18 4.36 -12.34 -32.95
N GLY A 19 3.09 -12.60 -32.61
CA GLY A 19 2.33 -11.81 -31.63
C GLY A 19 2.44 -12.31 -30.18
N VAL A 20 2.84 -13.57 -29.98
CA VAL A 20 2.96 -14.19 -28.64
C VAL A 20 4.39 -14.06 -28.09
N GLY A 21 5.39 -13.87 -28.97
CA GLY A 21 6.79 -13.69 -28.61
C GLY A 21 7.33 -12.25 -28.63
N SER A 22 6.52 -11.25 -28.98
CA SER A 22 6.96 -9.84 -29.01
C SER A 22 6.93 -9.15 -27.63
N TRP A 23 6.51 -9.86 -26.58
CA TRP A 23 6.72 -9.46 -25.20
C TRP A 23 8.21 -9.44 -24.91
N SER A 24 8.86 -8.31 -25.20
CA SER A 24 10.20 -8.08 -24.69
C SER A 24 10.11 -8.19 -23.16
N TRP A 25 11.05 -8.89 -22.55
CA TRP A 25 11.13 -9.00 -21.09
C TRP A 25 11.01 -7.61 -20.45
N GLY A 26 11.61 -6.58 -21.04
CA GLY A 26 11.46 -5.18 -20.63
C GLY A 26 10.03 -4.64 -20.65
N ALA A 27 9.23 -4.90 -21.69
CA ALA A 27 7.85 -4.43 -21.80
C ALA A 27 6.93 -5.06 -20.74
N THR A 28 7.12 -6.36 -20.43
CA THR A 28 6.39 -7.00 -19.33
C THR A 28 6.73 -6.38 -17.97
N GLY A 29 8.00 -6.06 -17.73
CA GLY A 29 8.45 -5.44 -16.48
C GLY A 29 7.94 -4.02 -16.28
N GLN A 30 7.82 -3.23 -17.35
CA GLN A 30 7.24 -1.89 -17.29
C GLN A 30 5.79 -1.92 -16.80
N VAL A 31 4.96 -2.79 -17.41
CA VAL A 31 3.54 -2.90 -17.05
C VAL A 31 3.39 -3.33 -15.59
N VAL A 32 4.16 -4.33 -15.14
CA VAL A 32 4.12 -4.79 -13.75
C VAL A 32 4.54 -3.70 -12.77
N SER A 33 5.56 -2.92 -13.09
CA SER A 33 6.06 -1.84 -12.23
C SER A 33 5.04 -0.71 -12.10
N TRP A 34 4.41 -0.30 -13.20
CA TRP A 34 3.35 0.71 -13.17
C TRP A 34 2.11 0.23 -12.43
N LEU A 35 1.73 -1.04 -12.61
CA LEU A 35 0.66 -1.65 -11.83
C LEU A 35 1.00 -1.61 -10.33
N LEU A 36 2.21 -1.98 -9.93
CA LEU A 36 2.65 -1.90 -8.54
C LEU A 36 2.61 -0.48 -7.97
N ILE A 37 3.05 0.52 -8.73
CA ILE A 37 3.05 1.92 -8.29
C ILE A 37 1.62 2.45 -8.15
N ILE A 38 0.75 2.18 -9.14
CA ILE A 38 -0.66 2.61 -9.12
C ILE A 38 -1.41 1.89 -8.01
N THR A 39 -1.26 0.57 -7.88
CA THR A 39 -1.87 -0.20 -6.79
C THR A 39 -1.28 0.18 -5.43
N GLY A 40 -0.01 0.57 -5.35
CA GLY A 40 0.60 1.11 -4.13
C GLY A 40 0.03 2.47 -3.75
N PHE A 41 -0.20 3.34 -4.73
CA PHE A 41 -0.87 4.62 -4.51
C PHE A 41 -2.31 4.44 -4.03
N LEU A 42 -3.11 3.62 -4.73
CA LEU A 42 -4.48 3.30 -4.33
C LEU A 42 -4.50 2.57 -2.96
N GLY A 43 -3.53 1.68 -2.74
CA GLY A 43 -3.28 0.99 -1.50
C GLY A 43 -2.94 1.92 -0.35
N THR A 44 -2.43 3.13 -0.62
CA THR A 44 -2.19 4.14 0.41
C THR A 44 -3.49 4.66 1.04
N PHE A 45 -4.64 4.51 0.38
CA PHE A 45 -5.95 4.83 0.95
C PHE A 45 -6.62 3.62 1.62
N LEU A 46 -6.18 2.41 1.27
CA LEU A 46 -6.69 1.15 1.80
C LEU A 46 -5.78 0.66 2.94
N PRO A 47 -6.25 0.61 4.20
CA PRO A 47 -5.40 0.22 5.32
C PRO A 47 -4.86 -1.22 5.25
N VAL A 48 -5.35 -2.03 4.30
CA VAL A 48 -4.90 -3.41 4.06
C VAL A 48 -3.53 -3.47 3.39
N LEU A 49 -3.18 -2.49 2.55
CA LEU A 49 -1.96 -2.54 1.75
C LEU A 49 -0.97 -1.46 2.23
N PRO A 50 0.29 -1.80 2.54
CA PRO A 50 1.32 -0.81 2.83
C PRO A 50 1.73 -0.09 1.54
N GLY A 51 0.93 0.89 1.12
CA GLY A 51 1.08 1.61 -0.14
C GLY A 51 2.48 2.12 -0.46
N PRO A 52 3.16 2.84 0.47
CA PRO A 52 4.55 3.28 0.28
C PRO A 52 5.52 2.12 -0.02
N VAL A 53 5.32 0.94 0.57
CA VAL A 53 6.16 -0.24 0.31
C VAL A 53 5.96 -0.73 -1.12
N LEU A 54 4.72 -0.76 -1.61
CA LEU A 54 4.43 -1.15 -3.00
C LEU A 54 5.04 -0.15 -4.00
N ILE A 55 5.06 1.15 -3.69
CA ILE A 55 5.68 2.17 -4.55
C ILE A 55 7.19 1.92 -4.67
N VAL A 56 7.88 1.66 -3.55
CA VAL A 56 9.32 1.30 -3.59
C VAL A 56 9.52 -0.02 -4.34
N ALA A 57 8.70 -1.03 -4.09
CA ALA A 57 8.80 -2.33 -4.77
C ALA A 57 8.62 -2.19 -6.29
N GLY A 58 7.68 -1.35 -6.73
CA GLY A 58 7.48 -1.02 -8.14
C GLY A 58 8.69 -0.31 -8.74
N ALA A 59 9.28 0.67 -8.04
CA ALA A 59 10.48 1.37 -8.50
C ALA A 59 11.71 0.44 -8.60
N VAL A 60 11.89 -0.46 -7.63
CA VAL A 60 12.95 -1.47 -7.64
C VAL A 60 12.74 -2.47 -8.77
N THR A 61 11.53 -2.96 -8.96
CA THR A 61 11.18 -3.88 -10.06
C THR A 61 11.44 -3.22 -11.42
N HIS A 62 11.07 -1.95 -11.57
CA HIS A 62 11.36 -1.15 -12.77
C HIS A 62 12.87 -1.08 -13.03
N ARG A 63 13.71 -1.01 -11.99
CA ARG A 63 15.16 -0.95 -12.14
C ARG A 63 15.81 -2.28 -12.51
N PHE A 64 15.31 -3.38 -11.96
CA PHE A 64 15.80 -4.72 -12.28
C PHE A 64 15.44 -5.14 -13.71
N TRP A 65 14.28 -4.74 -14.21
CA TRP A 65 13.79 -5.17 -15.52
C TRP A 65 14.27 -4.33 -16.71
N LEU A 66 14.37 -3.00 -16.54
CA LEU A 66 14.74 -2.08 -17.64
C LEU A 66 16.23 -1.75 -17.70
N GLY A 67 17.02 -2.21 -16.74
CA GLY A 67 18.44 -1.91 -16.68
C GLY A 67 18.73 -0.47 -16.28
N ALA A 68 20.02 -0.09 -16.31
CA ALA A 68 20.49 1.19 -15.78
C ALA A 68 20.14 2.40 -16.64
N ASP A 69 20.00 2.16 -17.94
CA ASP A 69 19.90 3.23 -18.91
C ASP A 69 18.46 3.76 -18.99
N GLN A 70 17.46 2.87 -18.93
CA GLN A 70 16.03 3.20 -19.09
C GLN A 70 15.23 3.27 -17.77
N SER A 71 15.90 3.17 -16.61
CA SER A 71 15.22 3.14 -15.30
C SER A 71 15.84 4.10 -14.29
N VAL A 72 15.15 4.31 -13.17
CA VAL A 72 15.55 5.25 -12.12
C VAL A 72 16.93 4.96 -11.52
N GLY A 73 17.64 6.01 -11.13
CA GLY A 73 18.96 5.87 -10.52
C GLY A 73 18.92 5.15 -9.17
N TRP A 74 20.03 4.50 -8.77
CA TRP A 74 20.17 3.96 -7.41
C TRP A 74 20.05 5.04 -6.34
N TRP A 75 20.42 6.28 -6.68
CA TRP A 75 20.22 7.45 -5.82
C TRP A 75 18.74 7.73 -5.55
N THR A 76 17.90 7.67 -6.58
CA THR A 76 16.44 7.84 -6.50
C THR A 76 15.82 6.74 -5.66
N ILE A 77 16.23 5.48 -5.85
CA ILE A 77 15.79 4.36 -4.99
C ILE A 77 16.18 4.60 -3.53
N GLY A 78 17.39 5.11 -3.27
CA GLY A 78 17.82 5.50 -1.93
C GLY A 78 16.87 6.52 -1.28
N TRP A 79 16.50 7.57 -2.01
CA TRP A 79 15.52 8.56 -1.55
C TRP A 79 14.13 7.98 -1.33
N LEU A 80 13.67 7.09 -2.21
CA LEU A 80 12.38 6.39 -2.05
C LEU A 80 12.37 5.52 -0.79
N VAL A 81 13.48 4.84 -0.47
CA VAL A 81 13.61 4.06 0.76
C VAL A 81 13.62 4.96 1.99
N VAL A 82 14.31 6.10 1.95
CA VAL A 82 14.27 7.10 3.04
C VAL A 82 12.84 7.59 3.26
N LEU A 83 12.13 7.95 2.19
CA LEU A 83 10.73 8.39 2.27
C LEU A 83 9.80 7.29 2.78
N LEU A 84 10.04 6.04 2.41
CA LEU A 84 9.33 4.89 2.97
C LEU A 84 9.52 4.80 4.48
N VAL A 85 10.77 4.87 4.97
CA VAL A 85 11.05 4.80 6.41
C VAL A 85 10.40 5.98 7.13
N VAL A 86 10.51 7.20 6.57
CA VAL A 86 9.84 8.39 7.11
C VAL A 86 8.32 8.19 7.17
N SER A 87 7.71 7.62 6.13
CA SER A 87 6.28 7.31 6.12
C SER A 87 5.88 6.31 7.20
N MET A 88 6.65 5.24 7.39
CA MET A 88 6.36 4.26 8.43
C MET A 88 6.48 4.85 9.83
N VAL A 89 7.49 5.70 10.06
CA VAL A 89 7.65 6.43 11.33
C VAL A 89 6.51 7.42 11.52
N ALA A 90 6.13 8.16 10.49
CA ALA A 90 5.02 9.11 10.54
C ALA A 90 3.70 8.40 10.86
N ASP A 91 3.41 7.25 10.26
CA ASP A 91 2.22 6.45 10.54
C ASP A 91 2.19 5.96 12.00
N ALA A 92 3.34 5.48 12.51
CA ALA A 92 3.47 5.03 13.89
C ALA A 92 3.28 6.19 14.89
N VAL A 93 3.88 7.35 14.60
CA VAL A 93 3.77 8.55 15.43
C VAL A 93 2.35 9.11 15.39
N ALA A 94 1.72 9.22 14.21
CA ALA A 94 0.35 9.70 14.07
C ALA A 94 -0.64 8.81 14.83
N SER A 95 -0.47 7.49 14.75
CA SER A 95 -1.30 6.52 15.47
C SER A 95 -1.10 6.63 16.98
N ALA A 96 0.15 6.70 17.45
CA ALA A 96 0.47 6.82 18.87
C ALA A 96 0.03 8.17 19.46
N MET A 97 0.25 9.27 18.74
CA MET A 97 -0.16 10.61 19.15
C MET A 97 -1.68 10.76 19.11
N GLY A 98 -2.36 10.23 18.08
CA GLY A 98 -3.83 10.25 17.98
C GLY A 98 -4.51 9.58 19.16
N ALA A 99 -4.00 8.41 19.57
CA ALA A 99 -4.49 7.72 20.76
C ALA A 99 -4.14 8.50 22.06
N LYS A 100 -2.91 8.99 22.18
CA LYS A 100 -2.41 9.61 23.42
C LYS A 100 -2.99 11.01 23.68
N TRP A 101 -3.19 11.83 22.63
CA TRP A 101 -3.67 13.22 22.77
C TRP A 101 -5.09 13.32 23.31
N PHE A 102 -5.92 12.30 23.09
CA PHE A 102 -7.33 12.31 23.51
C PHE A 102 -7.63 11.41 24.70
N GLY A 103 -6.58 10.89 25.35
CA GLY A 103 -6.69 10.22 26.65
C GLY A 103 -6.95 8.72 26.57
N ALA A 104 -6.54 8.05 25.48
CA ALA A 104 -6.73 6.61 25.36
C ALA A 104 -6.04 5.86 26.50
N THR A 105 -6.82 5.05 27.20
CA THR A 105 -6.40 4.18 28.28
C THR A 105 -5.80 2.89 27.71
N LYS A 106 -5.03 2.15 28.53
CA LYS A 106 -4.51 0.83 28.13
C LYS A 106 -5.62 -0.12 27.66
N TRP A 107 -6.81 -0.01 28.27
CA TRP A 107 -7.98 -0.81 27.91
C TRP A 107 -8.62 -0.38 26.58
N GLY A 108 -8.60 0.92 26.25
CA GLY A 108 -8.99 1.41 24.93
C GLY A 108 -8.08 0.86 23.84
N VAL A 109 -6.77 0.79 24.07
CA VAL A 109 -5.81 0.20 23.12
C VAL A 109 -6.08 -1.29 22.90
N TRP A 110 -6.27 -2.07 23.97
CA TRP A 110 -6.63 -3.48 23.85
C TRP A 110 -7.98 -3.69 23.17
N GLY A 111 -8.96 -2.84 23.48
CA GLY A 111 -10.26 -2.81 22.80
C GLY A 111 -10.11 -2.55 21.31
N ALA A 112 -9.25 -1.60 20.90
CA ALA A 112 -8.99 -1.30 19.50
C ALA A 112 -8.33 -2.47 18.75
N ILE A 113 -7.40 -3.17 19.40
CA ILE A 113 -6.75 -4.35 18.84
C ILE A 113 -7.77 -5.46 18.60
N ILE A 114 -8.57 -5.81 19.61
CA ILE A 114 -9.60 -6.85 19.50
C ILE A 114 -10.66 -6.44 18.47
N GLY A 115 -11.10 -5.18 18.51
CA GLY A 115 -12.04 -4.61 17.54
C GLY A 115 -11.51 -4.63 16.11
N GLY A 116 -10.22 -4.40 15.91
CA GLY A 116 -9.56 -4.54 14.60
C GLY A 116 -9.50 -5.98 14.12
N MET A 117 -9.17 -6.93 15.01
CA MET A 117 -9.16 -8.36 14.67
C MET A 117 -10.56 -8.87 14.31
N CYS A 118 -11.59 -8.48 15.07
CA CYS A 118 -12.98 -8.81 14.75
C CYS A 118 -13.46 -8.07 13.49
N GLY A 119 -13.05 -6.82 13.33
CA GLY A 119 -13.36 -5.98 12.18
C GLY A 119 -12.81 -6.51 10.86
N LEU A 120 -11.68 -7.25 10.89
CA LEU A 120 -11.09 -7.89 9.72
C LEU A 120 -12.09 -8.81 8.99
N PHE A 121 -12.99 -9.48 9.72
CA PHE A 121 -14.03 -10.36 9.14
C PHE A 121 -15.12 -9.59 8.37
N PHE A 122 -15.25 -8.29 8.60
CA PHE A 122 -16.19 -7.40 7.91
C PHE A 122 -15.50 -6.60 6.77
N GLY A 123 -14.27 -6.97 6.41
CA GLY A 123 -13.53 -6.37 5.30
C GLY A 123 -12.99 -4.97 5.59
N VAL A 124 -12.89 -4.14 4.55
CA VAL A 124 -12.23 -2.82 4.62
C VAL A 124 -12.93 -1.87 5.61
N LEU A 125 -14.26 -1.82 5.58
CA LEU A 125 -15.04 -0.97 6.50
C LEU A 125 -14.90 -1.46 7.95
N GLY A 126 -14.89 -2.77 8.16
CA GLY A 126 -14.66 -3.37 9.47
C GLY A 126 -13.26 -3.08 10.02
N LEU A 127 -12.23 -3.01 9.16
CA LEU A 127 -10.87 -2.67 9.59
C LEU A 127 -10.74 -1.21 10.05
N LEU A 128 -11.56 -0.30 9.50
CA LEU A 128 -11.62 1.09 9.93
C LEU A 128 -12.49 1.26 11.16
N VAL A 129 -13.72 0.74 11.14
CA VAL A 129 -14.72 0.98 12.19
C VAL A 129 -14.51 0.06 13.40
N GLY A 130 -14.00 -1.14 13.20
CA GLY A 130 -13.76 -2.14 14.24
C GLY A 130 -12.85 -1.65 15.35
N PRO A 131 -11.66 -1.09 15.07
CA PRO A 131 -10.80 -0.49 16.09
C PRO A 131 -11.47 0.67 16.83
N LEU A 132 -12.26 1.51 16.15
CA LEU A 132 -12.97 2.63 16.79
C LEU A 132 -14.04 2.13 17.77
N ILE A 133 -14.90 1.20 17.35
CA ILE A 133 -15.94 0.62 18.22
C ILE A 133 -15.30 -0.17 19.36
N GLY A 134 -14.26 -0.95 19.06
CA GLY A 134 -13.53 -1.73 20.04
C GLY A 134 -12.85 -0.86 21.09
N ALA A 135 -12.21 0.25 20.68
CA ALA A 135 -11.63 1.23 21.58
C ALA A 135 -12.71 1.84 22.48
N PHE A 136 -13.80 2.33 21.88
CA PHE A 136 -14.92 2.93 22.61
C PHE A 136 -15.53 1.98 23.65
N ALA A 137 -15.76 0.72 23.27
CA ALA A 137 -16.30 -0.31 24.16
C ALA A 137 -15.29 -0.69 25.27
N GLY A 138 -14.01 -0.79 24.93
CA GLY A 138 -12.94 -1.06 25.90
C GLY A 138 -12.81 0.04 26.95
N GLU A 139 -12.93 1.30 26.55
CA GLU A 139 -12.90 2.43 27.48
C GLU A 139 -14.16 2.52 28.35
N LEU A 140 -15.33 2.28 27.77
CA LEU A 140 -16.59 2.35 28.50
C LEU A 140 -16.73 1.21 29.52
N LEU A 141 -16.42 -0.02 29.11
CA LEU A 141 -16.63 -1.21 29.94
C LEU A 141 -15.48 -1.47 30.92
N MET A 142 -14.23 -1.39 30.46
CA MET A 142 -13.06 -1.80 31.25
C MET A 142 -12.39 -0.63 31.94
N ALA A 143 -12.27 0.52 31.26
CA ALA A 143 -11.73 1.73 31.89
C ALA A 143 -12.77 2.50 32.72
N ARG A 144 -14.05 2.09 32.68
CA ARG A 144 -15.20 2.74 33.35
C ARG A 144 -15.26 4.25 33.12
N GLN A 145 -14.81 4.70 31.96
CA GLN A 145 -14.87 6.11 31.61
C GLN A 145 -16.33 6.53 31.37
N GLN A 146 -16.68 7.77 31.72
CA GLN A 146 -17.98 8.31 31.34
C GLN A 146 -18.10 8.35 29.82
N VAL A 147 -19.33 8.17 29.31
CA VAL A 147 -19.63 8.15 27.86
C VAL A 147 -19.04 9.38 27.13
N ALA A 148 -19.12 10.56 27.75
CA ALA A 148 -18.55 11.79 27.20
C ALA A 148 -17.00 11.75 27.09
N GLY A 149 -16.31 11.10 28.02
CA GLY A 149 -14.86 10.90 27.98
C GLY A 149 -14.43 9.90 26.90
N SER A 150 -15.14 8.79 26.80
CA SER A 150 -14.88 7.74 25.79
C SER A 150 -15.15 8.24 24.36
N LEU A 151 -16.21 9.04 24.15
CA LEU A 151 -16.49 9.69 22.86
C LEU A 151 -15.36 10.65 22.44
N LYS A 152 -14.83 11.43 23.38
CA LYS A 152 -13.71 12.36 23.11
C LYS A 152 -12.43 11.62 22.71
N SER A 153 -12.12 10.53 23.40
CA SER A 153 -10.97 9.64 23.11
C SER A 153 -11.11 8.96 21.75
N THR A 154 -12.32 8.49 21.43
CA THR A 154 -12.67 7.87 20.15
C THR A 154 -12.56 8.86 19.00
N TRP A 155 -13.04 10.10 19.17
CA TRP A 155 -12.89 11.16 18.18
C TRP A 155 -11.42 11.53 17.92
N GLY A 156 -10.60 11.44 18.96
CA GLY A 156 -9.18 11.59 18.85
C GLY A 156 -8.47 10.54 18.03
N THR A 157 -8.86 9.29 18.26
CA THR A 157 -8.37 8.15 17.47
C THR A 157 -8.79 8.30 16.01
N PHE A 158 -10.03 8.73 15.75
CA PHE A 158 -10.51 9.04 14.40
C PHE A 158 -9.65 10.11 13.72
N LEU A 159 -9.41 11.24 14.39
CA LEU A 159 -8.56 12.31 13.89
C LEU A 159 -7.12 11.83 13.64
N GLY A 160 -6.57 11.00 14.52
CA GLY A 160 -5.26 10.38 14.32
C GLY A 160 -5.17 9.53 13.06
N ILE A 161 -6.21 8.72 12.79
CA ILE A 161 -6.32 7.92 11.56
C ILE A 161 -6.39 8.82 10.33
N VAL A 162 -7.21 9.87 10.35
CA VAL A 162 -7.36 10.80 9.22
C VAL A 162 -6.07 11.58 8.95
N VAL A 163 -5.43 12.13 10.00
CA VAL A 163 -4.16 12.85 9.87
C VAL A 163 -3.06 11.92 9.37
N GLY A 164 -2.96 10.71 9.92
CA GLY A 164 -2.03 9.69 9.45
C GLY A 164 -2.24 9.40 7.96
N LEU A 165 -3.48 9.16 7.54
CA LEU A 165 -3.85 8.91 6.15
C LEU A 165 -3.41 10.05 5.21
N LEU A 166 -3.62 11.30 5.61
CA LEU A 166 -3.22 12.47 4.82
C LEU A 166 -1.71 12.61 4.71
N VAL A 167 -0.97 12.44 5.81
CA VAL A 167 0.50 12.52 5.83
C VAL A 167 1.11 11.43 4.96
N ARG A 168 0.69 10.18 5.15
CA ARG A 168 1.14 9.05 4.33
C ARG A 168 0.74 9.22 2.87
N GLY A 169 -0.46 9.72 2.58
CA GLY A 169 -0.91 10.04 1.22
C GLY A 169 -0.02 11.08 0.54
N GLY A 170 0.34 12.15 1.26
CA GLY A 170 1.28 13.16 0.79
C GLY A 170 2.69 12.62 0.53
N LEU A 171 3.19 11.74 1.41
CA LEU A 171 4.48 11.07 1.21
C LEU A 171 4.46 10.13 0.00
N ALA A 172 3.39 9.35 -0.17
CA ALA A 172 3.21 8.51 -1.36
C ALA A 172 3.18 9.33 -2.66
N LEU A 173 2.50 10.49 -2.66
CA LEU A 173 2.54 11.43 -3.78
C LEU A 173 3.96 11.93 -4.06
N ALA A 174 4.69 12.34 -3.02
CA ALA A 174 6.08 12.80 -3.16
C ALA A 174 6.98 11.72 -3.76
N MET A 175 6.81 10.45 -3.35
CA MET A 175 7.54 9.32 -3.91
C MET A 175 7.25 9.13 -5.40
N ILE A 176 5.99 9.24 -5.83
CA ILE A 176 5.60 9.12 -7.23
C ILE A 176 6.17 10.29 -8.05
N ILE A 177 6.09 11.52 -7.52
CA ILE A 177 6.64 12.70 -8.20
C ILE A 177 8.14 12.55 -8.41
N LEU A 178 8.88 12.11 -7.39
CA LEU A 178 10.33 11.88 -7.51
C LEU A 178 10.65 10.81 -8.54
N PHE A 179 9.89 9.70 -8.55
CA PHE A 179 10.06 8.63 -9.53
C PHE A 179 9.81 9.12 -10.97
N VAL A 180 8.73 9.88 -11.19
CA VAL A 180 8.40 10.43 -12.52
C VAL A 180 9.38 11.52 -12.95
N CYS A 181 9.80 12.41 -12.05
CA CYS A 181 10.79 13.45 -12.36
C CYS A 181 12.14 12.85 -12.77
N ASP A 182 12.63 11.82 -12.06
CA ASP A 182 13.89 11.15 -12.41
C ASP A 182 13.80 10.43 -13.76
N LEU A 183 12.64 9.85 -14.08
CA LEU A 183 12.39 9.27 -15.40
C LEU A 183 12.31 10.33 -16.50
N ALA A 184 11.67 11.47 -16.25
CA ALA A 184 11.49 12.54 -17.24
C ALA A 184 12.78 13.32 -17.53
N TRP A 185 13.75 13.26 -16.62
CA TRP A 185 15.05 13.90 -16.81
C TRP A 185 16.04 13.08 -17.65
N LYS A 186 15.68 11.84 -17.99
CA LYS A 186 16.45 10.96 -18.88
C LYS A 186 15.92 11.00 -20.30
#